data_AF-A0AB35JCD7-F1
#
_entry.id   AF-A0AB35JCD7-F1
#
_cell.length_a   1.000
_cell.length_b   1.000
_cell.length_c   1.000
_cell.angle_alpha   90.00
_cell.angle_beta   90.00
_cell.angle_gamma   90.00
#
_symmetry.space_group_name_H-M   'P 1'
#
loop_
_entity.id
_entity.type
_entity.pdbx_description
1 polymer ?
#
loop_
_entity_poly.entity_id
_entity_poly.type
_entity_poly.pdbx_seq_one_letter_code
_entity_poly.pdbx_strand_id
1 'polypeptide(L)' 'MRTLDYIHLDASAVSNVVASLKQLLADYQVFYTNLRGFHWNIKGHGFFVLHGKFEDM' A
#
# COMPACT_ATOMS: atom_id res chain seq x y z
N MET A 1 -2.84 8.12 26.89
CA MET A 1 -1.47 7.65 26.61
C MET A 1 -1.27 7.74 25.10
N ARG A 2 -0.21 8.37 24.60
CA ARG A 2 0.07 8.41 23.15
C ARG A 2 0.68 7.06 22.74
N THR A 3 0.49 6.63 21.49
CA THR A 3 1.01 5.35 21.01
C THR A 3 2.52 5.23 21.20
N LEU A 4 3.27 6.31 21.00
CA LEU A 4 4.72 6.36 21.20
C LEU A 4 5.13 6.16 22.66
N ASP A 5 4.29 6.57 23.61
CA ASP A 5 4.55 6.37 25.04
C ASP A 5 4.46 4.86 25.41
N TYR A 6 3.64 4.08 24.69
CA TYR A 6 3.44 2.65 24.92
C TYR A 6 4.57 1.78 24.35
N ILE A 7 5.18 2.23 23.24
CA ILE A 7 6.29 1.54 22.59
C ILE A 7 7.65 2.16 22.93
N HIS A 8 7.68 3.11 23.86
CA HIS A 8 8.87 3.76 24.38
C HIS A 8 9.78 4.41 23.30
N LEU A 9 9.17 5.08 22.31
CA LEU A 9 9.90 5.77 21.24
C LEU A 9 9.87 7.28 21.43
N ASP A 10 11.02 7.93 21.24
CA ASP A 10 11.11 9.39 21.21
C ASP A 10 10.48 9.95 19.93
N ALA A 11 9.57 10.92 20.09
CA ALA A 11 8.79 11.47 18.99
C ALA A 11 9.64 12.24 17.98
N SER A 12 10.69 12.93 18.43
CA SER A 12 11.56 13.71 17.54
C SER A 12 12.45 12.80 16.71
N ALA A 13 13.01 11.75 17.33
CA ALA A 13 13.87 10.77 16.70
C ALA A 13 13.15 9.96 15.60
N VAL A 14 11.87 9.63 15.80
CA VAL A 14 11.09 8.82 14.84
C VAL A 14 10.28 9.65 13.84
N SER A 15 10.33 10.98 13.93
CA SER A 15 9.51 11.88 13.09
C SER A 15 9.64 11.60 11.58
N ASN A 16 10.88 11.41 11.10
CA ASN A 16 11.17 11.07 9.71
C ASN A 16 10.63 9.69 9.33
N VAL A 17 10.76 8.69 10.21
CA VAL A 17 10.23 7.34 9.98
C VAL A 17 8.71 7.39 9.86
N VAL A 18 8.03 8.13 10.75
CA VAL A 18 6.57 8.33 10.69
C VAL A 18 6.17 9.00 9.38
N ALA A 19 6.89 10.02 8.93
CA ALA A 19 6.61 10.69 7.66
C ALA A 19 6.76 9.72 6.47
N SER A 20 7.86 8.96 6.40
CA SER A 20 8.08 7.98 5.34
C SER A 20 7.06 6.85 5.35
N LEU A 21 6.66 6.35 6.52
CA LEU A 21 5.63 5.31 6.63
C LEU A 21 4.25 5.82 6.20
N LYS A 22 3.92 7.09 6.48
CA LYS A 22 2.68 7.71 5.99
C LYS A 22 2.67 7.80 4.46
N GLN A 23 3.79 8.21 3.86
CA GLN A 23 3.91 8.25 2.41
C GLN A 23 3.79 6.85 1.81
N LEU A 24 4.52 5.88 2.37
CA LEU A 24 4.48 4.48 1.92
C LEU A 24 3.06 3.90 1.98
N LEU A 25 2.31 4.18 3.06
CA LEU A 25 0.93 3.74 3.19
C LEU A 25 0.03 4.34 2.09
N ALA A 26 0.19 5.62 1.79
CA ALA A 26 -0.56 6.28 0.73
C ALA A 26 -0.21 5.68 -0.65
N ASP A 27 1.08 5.45 -0.90
CA ASP A 27 1.56 4.83 -2.15
C ASP A 27 1.00 3.42 -2.33
N TYR A 28 0.99 2.60 -1.26
CA TYR A 28 0.37 1.28 -1.29
C TYR A 28 -1.13 1.32 -1.58
N GLN A 29 -1.85 2.29 -1.02
CA GLN A 29 -3.28 2.43 -1.29
C GLN A 29 -3.56 2.75 -2.75
N VAL A 30 -2.78 3.66 -3.36
CA VAL A 30 -2.89 3.99 -4.79
C VAL A 30 -2.50 2.77 -5.64
N PHE A 31 -1.39 2.11 -5.30
CA PHE A 31 -0.92 0.92 -5.99
C PHE A 31 -1.99 -0.20 -6.00
N TYR A 32 -2.54 -0.54 -4.84
CA TYR A 32 -3.59 -1.55 -4.72
C TYR A 32 -4.85 -1.17 -5.52
N THR A 33 -5.28 0.09 -5.43
CA THR A 33 -6.45 0.57 -6.20
C THR A 33 -6.23 0.44 -7.70
N ASN A 34 -5.02 0.74 -8.18
CA ASN A 34 -4.65 0.56 -9.58
C ASN A 34 -4.66 -0.92 -10.00
N LEU A 35 -4.16 -1.83 -9.16
CA LEU A 35 -4.21 -3.27 -9.41
C LEU A 35 -5.65 -3.78 -9.51
N ARG A 36 -6.55 -3.35 -8.61
CA ARG A 36 -7.98 -3.66 -8.74
C ARG A 36 -8.58 -3.11 -10.03
N GLY A 37 -8.15 -1.91 -10.43
CA GLY A 37 -8.48 -1.31 -11.72
C GLY A 37 -8.07 -2.21 -12.89
N PHE A 38 -6.84 -2.72 -12.91
CA PHE A 38 -6.39 -3.64 -13.95
C PHE A 38 -7.14 -4.97 -13.91
N HIS A 39 -7.26 -5.58 -12.73
CA HIS A 39 -7.93 -6.85 -12.54
C HIS A 39 -9.38 -6.82 -13.07
N TRP A 40 -10.16 -5.80 -12.74
CA TRP A 40 -11.57 -5.74 -13.17
C TRP A 40 -11.77 -5.24 -14.61
N ASN A 41 -10.85 -4.44 -15.16
CA ASN A 41 -11.05 -3.79 -16.48
C ASN A 41 -10.26 -4.42 -17.63
N ILE A 42 -9.34 -5.37 -17.36
CA ILE A 42 -8.55 -6.04 -18.40
C ILE A 42 -9.44 -6.84 -19.37
N LYS A 43 -9.07 -6.85 -20.66
CA LYS A 43 -9.79 -7.55 -21.75
C LYS A 43 -8.79 -8.11 -22.77
N GLY A 44 -9.25 -9.01 -23.63
CA GLY A 44 -8.47 -9.54 -24.76
C GLY A 44 -7.94 -10.96 -24.55
N HIS A 45 -7.13 -11.44 -25.48
CA HIS A 45 -6.69 -12.85 -25.56
C HIS A 45 -5.94 -13.35 -24.31
N GLY A 46 -5.31 -12.45 -23.55
CA GLY A 46 -4.59 -12.76 -22.29
C GLY A 46 -5.42 -12.63 -21.02
N PHE A 47 -6.76 -12.49 -21.12
CA PHE A 47 -7.63 -12.13 -20.00
C PHE A 47 -7.38 -12.98 -18.74
N PHE A 48 -7.53 -14.30 -18.81
CA PHE A 48 -7.47 -15.16 -17.61
C PHE A 48 -6.11 -15.14 -16.91
N VAL A 49 -5.02 -15.07 -17.68
CA VAL A 49 -3.66 -15.03 -17.14
C VAL A 49 -3.41 -13.70 -16.44
N LEU A 50 -3.74 -12.58 -17.09
CA LEU A 50 -3.48 -11.26 -16.54
C LEU A 50 -4.43 -10.90 -15.40
N HIS A 51 -5.72 -11.26 -15.53
CA HIS A 51 -6.72 -11.08 -14.48
C HIS A 51 -6.31 -11.78 -13.18
N GLY A 52 -5.91 -13.07 -13.26
CA GLY A 52 -5.39 -13.80 -12.10
C GLY A 52 -4.10 -13.18 -11.55
N LYS A 53 -3.16 -12.80 -12.43
CA LYS A 53 -1.91 -12.18 -12.00
C LYS A 53 -2.11 -10.85 -11.24
N PHE A 54 -3.11 -10.05 -11.60
CA PHE A 54 -3.43 -8.81 -10.87
C PHE A 54 -4.22 -9.04 -9.57
N GLU A 55 -4.75 -10.24 -9.34
CA GLU A 55 -5.36 -10.64 -8.06
C GLU A 55 -4.30 -11.07 -7.04
N ASP A 56 -3.23 -11.71 -7.50
CA ASP A 56 -2.13 -12.22 -6.66
C ASP A 56 -1.14 -11.13 -6.20
N MET A 57 -1.21 -9.92 -6.78
CA MET A 57 -0.33 -8.78 -6.50
C MET A 57 -0.98 -7.79 -5.54
#